data_AF-A0A3S5AL36-F1
#
_entry.id   AF-A0A3S5AL36-F1
#
_cell.length_a   1.000
_cell.length_b   1.000
_cell.length_c   1.000
_cell.angle_alpha   90.00
_cell.angle_beta   90.00
_cell.angle_gamma   90.00
#
_symmetry.space_group_name_H-M   'P 1'
#
loop_
_entity.id
_entity.type
_entity.pdbx_description
1 polymer ?
#
loop_
_entity_poly.entity_id
_entity_poly.type
_entity_poly.pdbx_seq_one_letter_code
_entity_poly.pdbx_strand_id
1 'polypeptide(L)'
;FSRPFHPLLDDEKKVVDEVFANAIDGLSSEDKALPQVESILPLLKKGIGIHHGGLLPILKETVEILFCEGLLKCLFATETFAMGLNMPARTVLFTSARKFDGSNYRWVVLVNSFPHFEII
;
A
#
# COMPACT_ATOMS: atom_id res chain seq x y z
N PHE A 1 21.18 9.81 -1.09
CA PHE A 1 20.84 10.68 0.06
C PHE A 1 19.34 10.57 0.32
N SER A 2 18.95 9.83 1.36
CA SER A 2 17.55 9.56 1.69
C SER A 2 16.86 10.83 2.18
N ARG A 3 15.76 11.23 1.51
CA ARG A 3 14.92 12.32 2.03
C ARG A 3 14.45 11.94 3.45
N PRO A 4 14.55 12.85 4.42
CA PRO A 4 14.02 12.60 5.77
C PRO A 4 12.52 12.32 5.71
N PHE A 5 12.02 11.51 6.65
CA PHE A 5 10.59 11.30 6.80
C PHE A 5 9.92 12.64 7.10
N HIS A 6 9.06 13.09 6.20
CA HIS A 6 8.32 14.34 6.31
C HIS A 6 6.88 14.10 5.83
N PRO A 7 5.90 14.86 6.36
CA PRO A 7 4.56 14.89 5.80
C PRO A 7 4.60 15.27 4.31
N LEU A 8 3.62 14.80 3.54
CA LEU A 8 3.50 15.20 2.14
C LEU A 8 3.39 16.72 2.02
N LEU A 9 4.15 17.26 1.06
CA LEU A 9 4.04 18.64 0.63
C LEU A 9 2.70 18.86 -0.09
N ASP A 10 2.25 20.11 -0.16
CA ASP A 10 0.94 20.40 -0.76
C ASP A 10 0.88 20.03 -2.26
N ASP A 11 2.00 20.11 -2.97
CA ASP A 11 2.06 19.67 -4.36
C ASP A 11 2.04 18.13 -4.47
N GLU A 12 2.68 17.40 -3.55
CA GLU A 12 2.56 15.93 -3.50
C GLU A 12 1.12 15.50 -3.18
N LYS A 13 0.41 16.21 -2.29
CA LYS A 13 -1.00 15.95 -2.00
C LYS A 13 -1.90 16.16 -3.22
N LYS A 14 -1.62 17.19 -4.04
CA LYS A 14 -2.36 17.42 -5.29
C LYS A 14 -2.18 16.26 -6.26
N VAL A 15 -0.94 15.76 -6.41
CA VAL A 15 -0.67 14.57 -7.24
C VAL A 15 -1.45 13.36 -6.73
N VAL A 16 -1.48 13.14 -5.40
CA VAL A 16 -2.30 12.08 -4.80
C VAL A 16 -3.79 12.25 -5.13
N ASP A 17 -4.32 13.47 -4.99
CA ASP A 17 -5.72 13.78 -5.31
C ASP A 17 -6.04 13.52 -6.79
N GLU A 18 -5.16 13.92 -7.71
CA GLU A 18 -5.32 13.74 -9.16
C GLU A 18 -5.28 12.25 -9.55
N VAL A 19 -4.28 11.50 -9.07
CA VAL A 19 -4.17 10.06 -9.34
C VAL A 19 -5.39 9.33 -8.78
N PHE A 20 -5.83 9.66 -7.57
CA PHE A 20 -7.00 9.05 -6.96
C PHE A 20 -8.29 9.39 -7.72
N ALA A 21 -8.49 10.66 -8.09
CA ALA A 21 -9.66 11.12 -8.84
C ALA A 21 -9.77 10.41 -10.20
N ASN A 22 -8.65 10.27 -10.92
CA ASN A 22 -8.61 9.55 -12.19
C ASN A 22 -8.94 8.07 -12.03
N ALA A 23 -8.44 7.43 -10.96
CA ALA A 23 -8.70 6.03 -10.68
C ALA A 23 -10.18 5.78 -10.33
N ILE A 24 -10.77 6.61 -9.48
CA ILE A 24 -12.18 6.44 -9.11
C ILE A 24 -13.13 6.82 -10.24
N ASP A 25 -12.72 7.63 -11.22
CA ASP A 25 -13.64 8.07 -12.28
C ASP A 25 -14.24 6.90 -13.07
N GLY A 26 -13.44 5.84 -13.27
CA GLY A 26 -13.86 4.59 -13.91
C GLY A 26 -14.80 3.70 -13.09
N LEU A 27 -15.11 4.06 -11.84
CA LEU A 27 -16.05 3.32 -11.00
C LEU A 27 -17.50 3.75 -11.20
N SER A 28 -18.42 2.81 -10.96
CA SER A 28 -19.85 3.09 -10.87
C SER A 28 -20.17 4.02 -9.69
N SER A 29 -21.31 4.71 -9.72
CA SER A 29 -21.75 5.56 -8.60
C SER A 29 -21.95 4.76 -7.31
N GLU A 30 -22.36 3.50 -7.43
CA GLU A 30 -22.53 2.57 -6.31
C GLU A 30 -21.17 2.22 -5.67
N ASP A 31 -20.16 1.93 -6.49
CA ASP A 31 -18.81 1.62 -6.01
C ASP A 31 -18.13 2.85 -5.40
N LYS A 32 -18.32 4.05 -5.99
CA LYS A 32 -17.81 5.33 -5.47
C LYS A 32 -18.33 5.62 -4.06
N ALA A 33 -19.53 5.15 -3.72
CA ALA A 33 -20.17 5.33 -2.40
C ALA A 33 -19.74 4.26 -1.37
N LEU A 34 -18.88 3.31 -1.74
CA LEU A 34 -18.41 2.30 -0.79
C LEU A 34 -17.53 2.95 0.30
N PRO A 35 -17.68 2.57 1.59
CA PRO A 35 -16.90 3.14 2.68
C PRO A 35 -15.38 3.02 2.52
N GLN A 36 -14.91 1.98 1.81
CA GLN A 36 -13.49 1.82 1.51
C GLN A 36 -12.94 2.90 0.57
N VAL A 37 -13.75 3.42 -0.35
CA VAL A 37 -13.35 4.49 -1.29
C VAL A 37 -13.28 5.82 -0.56
N GLU A 38 -14.26 6.11 0.31
CA GLU A 38 -14.27 7.36 1.09
C GLU A 38 -13.15 7.42 2.13
N SER A 39 -12.88 6.30 2.80
CA SER A 39 -11.93 6.26 3.92
C SER A 39 -10.46 6.22 3.49
N ILE A 40 -10.16 5.75 2.27
CA ILE A 40 -8.76 5.57 1.84
C ILE A 40 -8.09 6.89 1.45
N LEU A 41 -8.79 7.83 0.79
CA LEU A 41 -8.21 9.08 0.32
C LEU A 41 -7.56 9.92 1.45
N PRO A 42 -8.21 10.13 2.62
CA PRO A 42 -7.59 10.83 3.74
C PRO A 42 -6.29 10.18 4.25
N LEU A 43 -6.14 8.86 4.10
CA LEU A 43 -4.91 8.14 4.46
C LEU A 43 -3.82 8.36 3.41
N LEU A 44 -4.18 8.25 2.12
CA LEU A 44 -3.24 8.48 1.01
C LEU A 44 -2.66 9.89 1.05
N LYS A 45 -3.47 10.91 1.36
CA LYS A 45 -3.01 12.30 1.52
C LYS A 45 -2.09 12.54 2.71
N LYS A 46 -2.05 11.59 3.67
CA LYS A 46 -1.08 11.56 4.77
C LYS A 46 0.17 10.73 4.43
N GLY A 47 0.24 10.17 3.22
CA GLY A 47 1.29 9.26 2.80
C GLY A 47 1.17 7.87 3.42
N ILE A 48 -0.05 7.44 3.80
CA ILE A 48 -0.32 6.14 4.41
C ILE A 48 -1.16 5.30 3.45
N GLY A 49 -0.62 4.16 3.03
CA GLY A 49 -1.33 3.17 2.21
C GLY A 49 -1.78 1.95 2.99
N ILE A 50 -2.84 1.32 2.51
CA ILE A 50 -3.30 0.00 2.96
C ILE A 50 -3.41 -0.89 1.73
N HIS A 51 -2.92 -2.13 1.79
CA HIS A 51 -3.02 -3.10 0.71
C HIS A 51 -3.38 -4.50 1.22
N HIS A 52 -4.59 -4.94 0.95
CA HIS A 52 -5.02 -6.31 1.25
C HIS A 52 -5.98 -6.83 0.18
N GLY A 53 -6.17 -8.14 0.14
CA GLY A 53 -7.01 -8.82 -0.87
C GLY A 53 -8.50 -8.44 -0.86
N GLY A 54 -8.95 -7.67 0.13
CA GLY A 54 -10.34 -7.20 0.24
C GLY A 54 -10.59 -5.81 -0.35
N LEU A 55 -9.55 -5.11 -0.80
CA LEU A 55 -9.71 -3.84 -1.51
C LEU A 55 -10.14 -4.08 -2.96
N LEU A 56 -10.93 -3.13 -3.49
CA LEU A 56 -11.24 -3.09 -4.92
C LEU A 56 -9.96 -3.12 -5.75
N PRO A 57 -9.94 -3.84 -6.91
CA PRO A 57 -8.78 -3.89 -7.79
C PRO A 57 -8.19 -2.52 -8.12
N ILE A 58 -9.03 -1.56 -8.48
CA ILE A 58 -8.61 -0.20 -8.82
C ILE A 58 -7.94 0.54 -7.65
N LEU A 59 -8.40 0.29 -6.41
CA LEU A 59 -7.80 0.90 -5.22
C LEU A 59 -6.44 0.27 -4.91
N LYS A 60 -6.29 -1.05 -5.13
CA LYS A 60 -4.98 -1.72 -5.00
C LYS A 60 -3.98 -1.13 -5.99
N GLU A 61 -4.36 -1.03 -7.25
CA GLU A 61 -3.52 -0.44 -8.31
C GLU A 61 -3.14 1.02 -7.98
N THR A 62 -4.09 1.81 -7.47
CA THR A 62 -3.82 3.19 -7.03
C THR A 62 -2.78 3.24 -5.92
N VAL A 63 -2.91 2.38 -4.90
CA VAL A 63 -1.94 2.28 -3.79
C VAL A 63 -0.56 1.86 -4.29
N GLU A 64 -0.51 0.92 -5.24
CA GLU A 64 0.74 0.45 -5.85
C GLU A 64 1.45 1.57 -6.62
N ILE A 65 0.72 2.32 -7.44
CA ILE A 65 1.24 3.49 -8.18
C ILE A 65 1.79 4.53 -7.20
N LEU A 66 1.02 4.92 -6.18
CA LEU A 66 1.46 5.93 -5.22
C LEU A 66 2.66 5.47 -4.39
N PHE A 67 2.80 4.17 -4.14
CA PHE A 67 3.97 3.60 -3.46
C PHE A 67 5.21 3.63 -4.38
N CYS A 68 5.08 3.24 -5.65
CA CYS A 68 6.15 3.33 -6.67
C CYS A 68 6.69 4.76 -6.81
N GLU A 69 5.79 5.75 -6.82
CA GLU A 69 6.14 7.17 -6.97
C GLU A 69 6.71 7.80 -5.67
N GLY A 70 6.80 7.02 -4.57
CA GLY A 70 7.31 7.52 -3.28
C GLY A 70 6.38 8.50 -2.57
N LEU A 71 5.11 8.55 -2.96
CA LEU A 71 4.07 9.37 -2.35
C LEU A 71 3.47 8.70 -1.09
N LEU A 72 3.65 7.39 -0.94
CA LEU A 72 3.33 6.69 0.30
C LEU A 72 4.60 6.47 1.13
N LYS A 73 4.64 7.08 2.32
CA LYS A 73 5.76 6.98 3.27
C LYS A 73 5.64 5.75 4.17
N CYS A 74 4.44 5.23 4.33
CA CYS A 74 4.14 4.02 5.08
C CYS A 74 3.07 3.20 4.35
N LEU A 75 3.26 1.89 4.28
CA LEU A 75 2.32 0.96 3.65
C LEU A 75 2.07 -0.21 4.60
N PHE A 76 0.79 -0.45 4.92
CA PHE A 76 0.34 -1.63 5.64
C PHE A 76 -0.17 -2.65 4.62
N ALA A 77 0.51 -3.79 4.51
CA ALA A 77 0.16 -4.79 3.50
C ALA A 77 0.06 -6.21 4.08
N THR A 78 -0.81 -7.03 3.48
CA THR A 78 -0.83 -8.49 3.71
C THR A 78 0.25 -9.18 2.89
N GLU A 79 0.62 -10.42 3.27
CA GLU A 79 1.71 -11.21 2.65
C GLU A 79 1.66 -11.23 1.10
N THR A 80 0.45 -11.25 0.53
CA THR A 80 0.24 -11.28 -0.93
C THR A 80 0.78 -10.07 -1.69
N PHE A 81 0.98 -8.92 -1.04
CA PHE A 81 1.52 -7.73 -1.70
C PHE A 81 2.97 -7.94 -2.20
N ALA A 82 3.74 -8.72 -1.44
CA ALA A 82 5.15 -8.96 -1.69
C ALA A 82 5.46 -9.83 -2.89
N MET A 83 4.45 -10.49 -3.45
CA MET A 83 4.60 -11.39 -4.60
C MET A 83 4.39 -10.70 -5.95
N GLY A 84 4.00 -9.42 -5.96
CA GLY A 84 3.61 -8.73 -7.20
C GLY A 84 4.53 -7.61 -7.69
N LEU A 85 5.43 -7.09 -6.84
CA LEU A 85 6.00 -5.76 -7.07
C LEU A 85 7.49 -5.73 -6.71
N ASN A 86 8.34 -5.34 -7.65
CA ASN A 86 9.76 -5.06 -7.42
C ASN A 86 9.94 -3.65 -6.85
N MET A 87 9.32 -3.40 -5.70
CA MET A 87 9.30 -2.09 -5.06
C MET A 87 10.24 -2.09 -3.86
N PRO A 88 11.37 -1.39 -3.93
CA PRO A 88 12.31 -1.37 -2.84
C PRO A 88 11.75 -0.55 -1.67
N ALA A 89 11.54 -1.21 -0.53
CA ALA A 89 11.18 -0.55 0.71
C ALA A 89 12.44 -0.38 1.57
N ARG A 90 12.67 0.86 2.02
CA ARG A 90 13.81 1.15 2.91
C ARG A 90 13.75 0.37 4.23
N THR A 91 12.56 0.08 4.72
CA THR A 91 12.37 -0.60 6.01
C THR A 91 11.10 -1.43 5.93
N VAL A 92 11.19 -2.69 6.36
CA VAL A 92 10.06 -3.61 6.44
C VAL A 92 9.87 -4.00 7.91
N LEU A 93 8.65 -3.82 8.42
CA LEU A 93 8.28 -4.19 9.79
C LEU A 93 7.31 -5.36 9.77
N PHE A 94 7.65 -6.41 10.51
CA PHE A 94 6.76 -7.56 10.73
C PHE A 94 5.99 -7.37 12.02
N THR A 95 4.66 -7.38 11.94
CA THR A 95 3.78 -7.34 13.13
C THR A 95 3.86 -8.63 13.95
N SER A 96 4.20 -9.75 13.32
CA SER A 96 4.45 -11.05 13.96
C SER A 96 5.49 -11.84 13.19
N ALA A 97 6.38 -12.51 13.91
CA ALA A 97 7.34 -13.46 13.34
C ALA A 97 6.74 -14.87 13.14
N ARG A 98 5.50 -15.11 13.61
CA ARG A 98 4.80 -16.39 13.49
C ARG A 98 3.47 -16.22 12.77
N LYS A 99 3.17 -17.14 11.85
CA LYS A 99 1.89 -17.19 11.13
C LYS A 99 1.22 -18.56 11.28
N PHE A 100 -0.11 -18.54 11.31
CA PHE A 100 -0.92 -19.76 11.26
C PHE A 100 -1.16 -20.15 9.81
N ASP A 101 -0.91 -21.41 9.45
CA ASP A 101 -1.11 -21.93 8.09
C ASP A 101 -2.42 -22.74 7.92
N GLY A 102 -3.33 -22.64 8.89
CA GLY A 102 -4.53 -23.46 8.95
C GLY A 102 -4.39 -24.69 9.84
N SER A 103 -3.17 -25.08 10.22
CA SER A 103 -2.92 -26.21 11.13
C SER A 103 -1.98 -25.86 12.28
N ASN A 104 -0.88 -25.15 12.02
CA ASN A 104 0.12 -24.82 13.03
C ASN A 104 0.66 -23.39 12.88
N TYR A 105 1.22 -22.87 13.97
CA TYR A 105 1.96 -21.60 13.95
C TYR A 105 3.43 -21.83 13.60
N ARG A 106 3.83 -21.42 12.40
CA ARG A 106 5.22 -21.51 11.90
C ARG A 106 5.90 -20.14 11.83
N TRP A 107 7.23 -20.14 11.84
CA TRP A 107 8.03 -18.93 11.66
C TRP A 107 7.93 -18.42 10.21
N VAL A 108 7.87 -17.10 10.05
CA VAL A 108 7.94 -16.43 8.75
C VAL A 108 9.41 -16.38 8.33
N VAL A 109 9.71 -16.91 7.14
CA VAL A 109 11.06 -16.83 6.55
C VAL A 109 11.03 -15.76 5.47
N LEU A 110 11.77 -14.67 5.69
CA LEU A 110 11.79 -13.47 4.84
C LEU A 110 11.91 -13.79 3.35
N VAL A 111 12.85 -14.67 2.99
CA VAL A 111 13.15 -15.05 1.61
C VAL A 111 11.96 -15.74 0.92
N ASN A 112 11.16 -16.52 1.65
CA ASN A 112 10.03 -17.27 1.08
C ASN A 112 8.72 -16.49 1.08
N SER A 113 8.56 -15.54 2.01
CA SER A 113 7.32 -14.76 2.16
C SER A 113 7.36 -13.42 1.43
N PHE A 114 8.56 -12.85 1.19
CA PHE A 114 8.73 -11.53 0.58
C PHE A 114 9.90 -11.52 -0.42
N PRO A 115 9.84 -12.31 -1.51
CA PRO A 115 10.97 -12.47 -2.44
C PRO A 115 11.35 -11.18 -3.19
N HIS A 116 10.47 -10.18 -3.23
CA HIS A 116 10.66 -8.94 -4.00
C HIS A 116 10.83 -7.68 -3.15
N PHE A 117 10.86 -7.81 -1.82
CA PHE A 117 11.24 -6.70 -0.95
C PHE A 117 12.74 -6.77 -0.66
N GLU A 118 13.52 -6.02 -1.42
CA GLU A 118 14.90 -5.72 -1.06
C GLU A 118 14.91 -4.61 0.00
N ILE A 119 15.40 -4.95 1.20
CA ILE A 119 15.77 -3.94 2.19
C ILE A 119 17.09 -3.35 1.70
N ILE A 120 17.05 -2.10 1.19
CA ILE A 120 18.26 -1.33 0.81
C ILE A 120 19.01 -0.85 2.06
#